data_AF-A0A7G6YPC5-F1
#
_entry.id   AF-A0A7G6YPC5-F1
#
_cell.length_a   1.000
_cell.length_b   1.000
_cell.length_c   1.000
_cell.angle_alpha   90.00
_cell.angle_beta   90.00
_cell.angle_gamma   90.00
#
_symmetry.space_group_name_H-M   'P 1'
#
loop_
_entity.id
_entity.type
_entity.pdbx_description
1 polymer ?
#
loop_
_entity_poly.entity_id
_entity_poly.type
_entity_poly.pdbx_seq_one_letter_code
_entity_poly.pdbx_strand_id
1 'polypeptide(L)'
;MAHHVEVQHNEIREIPKPNTGWIWKTFWVLVGITAVEFVIAFTMPSSTLRNSIYIVLTIFKAFFIVAEFMHLKHETKGLIWSILIPVALLIWLLVALVTEGSYAGELLQHTFSS
;
A
#
# COMPACT_ATOMS: atom_id res chain seq x y z
N MET A 1 14.75 -35.65 -52.26
CA MET A 1 14.34 -34.25 -52.01
C MET A 1 14.34 -34.04 -50.52
N ALA A 2 15.43 -33.48 -49.97
CA ALA A 2 15.57 -33.26 -48.53
C ALA A 2 14.85 -31.96 -48.17
N HIS A 3 13.80 -32.06 -47.37
CA HIS A 3 13.17 -30.92 -46.73
C HIS A 3 14.13 -30.36 -45.69
N HIS A 4 14.71 -29.19 -45.97
CA HIS A 4 15.41 -28.40 -44.98
C HIS A 4 14.40 -27.94 -43.93
N VAL A 5 14.56 -28.43 -42.70
CA VAL A 5 13.92 -27.86 -41.52
C VAL A 5 14.69 -26.59 -41.18
N GLU A 6 14.09 -25.45 -41.49
CA GLU A 6 14.58 -24.15 -41.05
C GLU A 6 14.28 -24.03 -39.54
N VAL A 7 15.27 -24.42 -38.73
CA VAL A 7 15.25 -24.11 -37.30
C VAL A 7 15.55 -22.62 -37.19
N GLN A 8 14.49 -21.82 -37.10
CA GLN A 8 14.53 -20.37 -36.90
C GLN A 8 15.15 -20.07 -35.53
N HIS A 9 16.49 -20.02 -35.51
CA HIS A 9 17.28 -19.61 -34.38
C HIS A 9 17.26 -18.08 -34.31
N ASN A 10 17.05 -17.56 -33.10
CA ASN A 10 17.40 -16.20 -32.70
C ASN A 10 16.38 -15.08 -32.92
N GLU A 11 15.18 -15.22 -32.35
CA GLU A 11 14.46 -14.05 -31.82
C GLU A 11 15.05 -13.74 -30.43
N ILE A 12 16.20 -13.04 -30.37
CA ILE A 12 16.61 -12.36 -29.13
C ILE A 12 15.52 -11.31 -28.91
N ARG A 13 14.50 -11.66 -28.11
CA ARG A 13 13.51 -10.72 -27.63
C ARG A 13 14.28 -9.60 -26.93
N GLU A 14 14.46 -8.47 -27.61
CA GLU A 14 14.97 -7.26 -26.98
C GLU A 14 14.06 -6.95 -25.81
N ILE A 15 14.57 -7.18 -24.60
CA ILE A 15 13.87 -6.88 -23.36
C ILE A 15 13.79 -5.35 -23.33
N PRO A 16 12.60 -4.73 -23.44
CA PRO A 16 12.51 -3.28 -23.37
C PRO A 16 13.14 -2.84 -22.04
N LYS A 17 14.10 -1.90 -22.11
CA LYS A 17 14.80 -1.43 -20.93
C LYS A 17 13.78 -0.93 -19.91
N PRO A 18 13.83 -1.39 -18.64
CA PRO A 18 12.89 -0.96 -17.63
C PRO A 18 13.04 0.55 -17.45
N ASN A 19 11.96 1.28 -17.68
CA ASN A 19 11.94 2.74 -17.53
C ASN A 19 11.86 3.10 -16.05
N THR A 20 12.94 2.90 -15.29
CA THR A 20 12.97 3.08 -13.83
C THR A 20 13.06 4.56 -13.41
N GLY A 21 13.26 5.48 -14.37
CA GLY A 21 13.52 6.89 -14.09
C GLY A 21 12.38 7.63 -13.39
N TRP A 22 11.13 7.25 -13.64
CA TRP A 22 9.98 7.89 -12.98
C TRP A 22 9.82 7.42 -11.52
N ILE A 23 10.11 6.14 -11.23
CA ILE A 23 10.10 5.59 -9.87
C ILE A 23 11.06 6.36 -8.95
N TRP A 24 12.26 6.67 -9.45
CA TRP A 24 13.25 7.43 -8.69
C TRP A 24 12.80 8.86 -8.40
N LYS A 25 12.11 9.53 -9.33
CA LYS A 25 11.54 10.86 -9.08
C LYS A 25 10.50 10.83 -7.97
N THR A 26 9.58 9.87 -8.05
CA THR A 26 8.51 9.67 -7.05
C THR A 26 9.08 9.35 -5.68
N PHE A 27 10.07 8.46 -5.63
CA PHE A 27 10.77 8.10 -4.40
C PHE A 27 11.33 9.34 -3.70
N TRP A 28 12.04 10.21 -4.42
CA TRP A 28 12.60 11.44 -3.85
C TRP A 28 11.54 12.44 -3.37
N VAL A 29 10.42 12.59 -4.10
CA VAL A 29 9.29 13.44 -3.66
C VAL A 29 8.72 12.91 -2.34
N LEU A 30 8.51 11.61 -2.26
CA LEU A 30 7.99 10.96 -1.07
C LEU A 30 8.94 11.04 0.12
N VAL A 31 10.23 10.83 -0.11
CA VAL A 31 11.28 11.02 0.91
C VAL A 31 11.28 12.46 1.40
N GLY A 32 11.16 13.44 0.51
CA GLY A 32 11.06 14.86 0.87
C GLY A 32 9.87 15.16 1.77
N ILE A 33 8.66 14.72 1.39
CA ILE A 33 7.44 14.89 2.21
C ILE A 33 7.62 14.25 3.58
N THR A 34 8.17 13.03 3.62
CA THR A 34 8.39 12.29 4.86
C THR A 34 9.44 12.95 5.76
N ALA A 35 10.51 13.49 5.17
CA ALA A 35 11.54 14.21 5.92
C ALA A 35 10.97 15.50 6.53
N VAL A 36 10.14 16.23 5.78
CA VAL A 36 9.43 17.41 6.28
C VAL A 36 8.49 17.03 7.43
N GLU A 37 7.75 15.93 7.31
CA GLU A 37 6.95 15.39 8.41
C GLU A 37 7.82 15.11 9.64
N PHE A 38 8.93 14.39 9.52
CA PHE A 38 9.80 14.14 10.68
C PHE A 38 10.34 15.44 11.31
N VAL A 39 10.75 16.42 10.50
CA VAL A 39 11.23 17.71 11.01
C VAL A 39 10.15 18.44 11.80
N ILE A 40 8.92 18.52 11.30
CA ILE A 40 7.80 19.14 12.03
C ILE A 40 7.54 18.38 13.35
N ALA A 41 7.83 17.07 13.41
CA ALA A 41 7.49 16.22 14.55
C ALA A 41 8.42 16.50 15.72
N PHE A 42 9.70 16.71 15.39
CA PHE A 42 10.73 17.06 16.35
C PHE A 42 10.75 18.54 16.73
N THR A 43 10.31 19.44 15.84
CA THR A 43 10.44 20.89 16.08
C THR A 43 9.21 21.50 16.79
N MET A 44 8.00 20.96 16.60
CA MET A 44 6.78 21.52 17.17
C MET A 44 6.31 20.73 18.40
N PRO A 45 5.92 21.36 19.53
CA PRO A 45 5.39 20.66 20.71
C PRO A 45 4.04 19.99 20.41
N SER A 46 3.68 19.00 21.26
CA SER A 46 2.52 18.13 21.07
C SER A 46 1.19 18.87 21.26
N SER A 47 0.76 19.56 20.22
CA SER A 47 -0.56 20.20 20.12
C SER A 47 -1.47 19.38 19.21
N THR A 48 -2.78 19.44 19.47
CA THR A 48 -3.83 18.80 18.64
C THR A 48 -3.72 19.20 17.16
N LEU A 49 -3.26 20.43 16.87
CA LEU A 49 -3.01 20.92 15.51
C LEU A 49 -1.86 20.20 14.80
N ARG A 50 -0.84 19.78 15.55
CA ARG A 50 0.27 19.00 14.99
C ARG A 50 -0.20 17.59 14.63
N ASN A 51 -1.03 16.98 15.48
CA ASN A 51 -1.55 15.65 15.20
C ASN A 51 -2.47 15.63 13.97
N SER A 52 -3.31 16.66 13.79
CA SER A 52 -4.17 16.76 12.61
C SER A 52 -3.37 16.97 11.32
N ILE A 53 -2.32 17.80 11.34
CA ILE A 53 -1.48 18.00 10.15
C ILE A 53 -0.77 16.70 9.74
N TYR A 54 -0.32 15.89 10.70
CA TYR A 54 0.27 14.58 10.43
C TYR A 54 -0.69 13.65 9.75
N ILE A 55 -1.90 13.50 10.31
CA ILE A 55 -2.91 12.61 9.76
C ILE A 55 -3.20 12.99 8.30
N VAL A 56 -3.36 14.29 8.03
CA VAL A 56 -3.62 14.79 6.68
C VAL A 56 -2.43 14.52 5.74
N LEU A 57 -1.20 14.86 6.13
CA LEU A 57 0.00 14.61 5.33
C LEU A 57 0.23 13.11 5.06
N THR A 58 -0.06 12.26 6.04
CA THR A 58 0.06 10.81 5.92
C THR A 58 -0.94 10.25 4.90
N ILE A 59 -2.18 10.77 4.88
CA ILE A 59 -3.19 10.40 3.87
C ILE A 59 -2.77 10.87 2.48
N PHE A 60 -2.30 12.11 2.34
CA PHE A 60 -1.80 12.62 1.05
C PHE A 60 -0.63 11.80 0.52
N LYS A 61 0.31 11.43 1.39
CA LYS A 61 1.42 10.54 1.05
C LYS A 61 0.91 9.19 0.59
N ALA A 62 -0.02 8.56 1.31
CA ALA A 62 -0.61 7.28 0.90
C ALA A 62 -1.29 7.37 -0.47
N PHE A 63 -2.00 8.47 -0.75
CA PHE A 63 -2.58 8.72 -2.07
C PHE A 63 -1.51 8.86 -3.16
N PHE A 64 -0.43 9.60 -2.90
CA PHE A 64 0.71 9.70 -3.82
C PHE A 64 1.38 8.35 -4.09
N ILE A 65 1.49 7.49 -3.08
CA ILE A 65 2.04 6.14 -3.26
C ILE A 65 1.15 5.33 -4.20
N VAL A 66 -0.15 5.32 -3.94
CA VAL A 66 -1.11 4.53 -4.74
C VAL A 66 -1.23 5.09 -6.16
N ALA A 67 -1.33 6.40 -6.32
CA ALA A 67 -1.46 7.02 -7.63
C ALA A 67 -0.22 6.76 -8.52
N GLU A 68 0.96 6.91 -7.93
CA GLU A 68 2.22 6.89 -8.67
C GLU A 68 2.76 5.46 -8.77
N PHE A 69 3.00 4.73 -7.67
CA PHE A 69 3.58 3.37 -7.73
C PHE A 69 2.66 2.32 -8.37
N MET A 70 1.35 2.57 -8.47
CA MET A 70 0.44 1.59 -9.07
C MET A 70 0.05 1.87 -10.53
N HIS A 71 0.57 2.94 -11.17
CA HIS A 71 0.29 3.28 -12.58
C HIS A 71 -1.21 3.15 -12.95
N LEU A 72 -2.11 3.51 -12.03
CA LEU A 72 -3.53 3.15 -12.04
C LEU A 72 -4.40 3.89 -13.05
N LYS A 73 -3.84 4.85 -13.77
CA LYS A 73 -4.69 5.79 -14.49
C LYS A 73 -5.35 5.18 -15.73
N HIS A 74 -4.75 4.17 -16.38
CA HIS A 74 -5.28 3.66 -17.66
C HIS A 74 -5.37 2.13 -17.84
N GLU A 75 -4.61 1.28 -17.12
CA GLU A 75 -4.65 -0.19 -17.37
C GLU A 75 -4.87 -1.09 -16.15
N THR A 76 -4.64 -0.62 -14.92
CA THR A 76 -4.45 -1.52 -13.76
C THR A 76 -5.64 -1.58 -12.79
N LYS A 77 -6.86 -1.79 -13.30
CA LYS A 77 -8.02 -2.10 -12.43
C LYS A 77 -7.74 -3.29 -11.50
N GLY A 78 -6.94 -4.27 -11.94
CA GLY A 78 -6.55 -5.42 -11.11
C GLY A 78 -5.71 -5.07 -9.87
N LEU A 79 -4.86 -4.03 -9.94
CA LEU A 79 -4.04 -3.60 -8.79
C LEU A 79 -4.89 -2.93 -7.71
N ILE A 80 -5.97 -2.21 -8.08
CA ILE A 80 -6.92 -1.66 -7.10
C ILE A 80 -7.56 -2.79 -6.28
N TRP A 81 -7.98 -3.87 -6.94
CA TRP A 81 -8.59 -5.03 -6.29
C TRP A 81 -7.59 -5.77 -5.40
N SER A 82 -6.32 -5.84 -5.80
CA SER A 82 -5.25 -6.42 -4.98
C SER A 82 -4.98 -5.65 -3.69
N ILE A 83 -5.28 -4.34 -3.62
CA ILE A 83 -5.19 -3.55 -2.38
C ILE A 83 -6.52 -3.60 -1.61
N LEU A 84 -7.64 -3.52 -2.33
CA LEU A 84 -8.97 -3.39 -1.71
C LEU A 84 -9.38 -4.67 -0.99
N ILE A 85 -9.10 -5.84 -1.58
CA ILE A 85 -9.44 -7.15 -1.00
C ILE A 85 -8.76 -7.37 0.37
N PRO A 86 -7.42 -7.26 0.51
CA PRO A 86 -6.78 -7.46 1.81
C PRO A 86 -7.18 -6.41 2.85
N VAL A 87 -7.43 -5.16 2.45
CA VAL A 87 -7.93 -4.11 3.37
C VAL A 87 -9.35 -4.41 3.84
N ALA A 88 -10.24 -4.84 2.95
CA ALA A 88 -11.60 -5.22 3.30
C ALA A 88 -11.62 -6.43 4.25
N LEU A 89 -10.74 -7.41 4.01
CA LEU A 89 -10.56 -8.57 4.89
C LEU A 89 -10.07 -8.15 6.27
N LEU A 90 -9.10 -7.22 6.36
CA LEU A 90 -8.63 -6.69 7.64
C LEU A 90 -9.74 -5.98 8.43
N ILE A 91 -10.56 -5.15 7.78
CA ILE A 91 -11.69 -4.47 8.43
C ILE A 91 -12.71 -5.49 8.94
N TRP A 92 -13.06 -6.47 8.10
CA TRP A 92 -13.97 -7.55 8.49
C TRP A 92 -13.43 -8.36 9.67
N LEU A 93 -12.15 -8.72 9.64
CA LEU A 93 -11.48 -9.44 10.72
C LEU A 93 -11.48 -8.62 12.02
N LEU A 94 -11.24 -7.31 11.95
CA LEU A 94 -11.25 -6.43 13.12
C LEU A 94 -12.63 -6.42 13.78
N VAL A 95 -13.70 -6.31 12.99
CA VAL A 95 -15.08 -6.35 13.48
C VAL A 95 -15.39 -7.70 14.11
N ALA A 96 -14.98 -8.80 13.47
CA ALA A 96 -15.19 -10.15 13.99
C ALA A 96 -14.47 -10.35 15.34
N LEU A 97 -13.20 -9.93 15.44
CA LEU A 97 -12.43 -10.04 16.68
C LEU A 97 -13.01 -9.21 17.82
N VAL A 98 -13.49 -7.99 17.54
CA VAL A 98 -14.12 -7.16 18.57
C VAL A 98 -15.42 -7.79 19.05
N THR A 99 -16.24 -8.32 18.13
CA THR A 99 -17.53 -8.93 18.47
C THR A 99 -17.35 -10.24 19.25
N GLU A 100 -16.52 -11.15 18.76
CA GLU A 100 -16.20 -12.42 19.44
C GLU A 100 -15.45 -12.18 20.76
N GLY A 101 -14.54 -11.20 20.78
CA GLY A 101 -13.82 -10.81 21.98
C GLY A 101 -14.73 -10.26 23.08
N SER A 102 -15.72 -9.44 22.73
CA SER A 102 -16.74 -8.96 23.68
C SER A 102 -17.61 -10.11 24.20
N TYR A 103 -18.11 -10.97 23.31
CA TYR A 103 -18.94 -12.12 23.71
C TYR A 103 -18.18 -13.11 24.61
N ALA A 104 -16.92 -13.43 24.27
CA ALA A 104 -16.06 -14.27 25.09
C ALA A 104 -15.72 -13.60 26.44
N GLY A 105 -15.55 -12.28 26.46
CA GLY A 105 -15.32 -11.52 27.68
C GLY A 105 -16.49 -11.61 28.66
N GLU A 106 -17.72 -11.44 28.17
CA GLU A 106 -18.94 -11.53 28.97
C GLU A 106 -19.15 -12.95 29.55
N LEU A 107 -18.89 -13.99 28.77
CA LEU A 107 -18.99 -15.38 29.21
C LEU A 107 -17.97 -15.77 30.29
N LEU A 108 -16.72 -15.28 30.15
CA LEU A 108 -15.69 -15.49 31.16
C LEU A 108 -16.05 -14.77 32.46
N GLN A 109 -16.48 -13.50 32.38
CA GLN A 109 -16.92 -12.75 33.57
C GLN A 109 -18.08 -13.45 34.28
N HIS A 110 -19.07 -13.97 33.54
CA HIS A 110 -20.19 -14.70 34.13
C HIS A 110 -19.74 -15.99 34.85
N THR A 111 -18.81 -16.75 34.26
CA THR A 111 -18.29 -18.02 34.83
C THR A 111 -17.41 -17.82 36.06
N PHE A 112 -16.65 -16.72 36.13
CA PHE A 112 -15.84 -16.41 37.32
C PHE A 112 -16.62 -15.64 38.40
N SER A 113 -17.80 -15.11 38.07
CA SER A 113 -18.69 -14.41 39.01
C SER A 113 -19.76 -15.30 39.64
N SER A 114 -19.91 -16.55 39.16
CA SER A 114 -20.80 -17.60 39.70
C SER A 114 -20.02 -18.64 40.49
#